data_AF-A0AAN1XVV7-F1
#
_entry.id   AF-A0AAN1XVV7-F1
#
_cell.length_a   1.000
_cell.length_b   1.000
_cell.length_c   1.000
_cell.angle_alpha   90.00
_cell.angle_beta   90.00
_cell.angle_gamma   90.00
#
_symmetry.space_group_name_H-M   'P 1'
#
loop_
_entity.id
_entity.type
_entity.pdbx_description
1 polymer ?
#
loop_
_entity_poly.entity_id
_entity_poly.type
_entity_poly.pdbx_seq_one_letter_code
_entity_poly.pdbx_strand_id
1 'polypeptide(L)'
;MLPYTPPYDAALGGAVFLIRYPGGPGRLTVRPRSVYQNRVLTCKDCGNTFDFTVRDQMFYAEKGFENEPQRCRDCRAARKSQRTNGMGVPSSTAGLREMFDAVCAQCNAETTVPFRPRGDRPVYCRNCYSAMNAVRA
;
A
#
# COMPACT_ATOMS: atom_id res chain seq x y z
N MET A 1 -7.44 -44.18 -39.00
CA MET A 1 -8.18 -44.99 -38.00
C MET A 1 -8.49 -44.07 -36.82
N LEU A 2 -9.39 -43.12 -37.07
CA LEU A 2 -10.78 -43.01 -36.59
C LEU A 2 -10.87 -42.19 -35.28
N PRO A 3 -11.31 -40.91 -35.36
CA PRO A 3 -11.59 -40.09 -34.18
C PRO A 3 -12.83 -40.62 -33.46
N TYR A 4 -12.73 -40.84 -32.15
CA TYR A 4 -13.84 -41.23 -31.30
C TYR A 4 -14.74 -40.02 -31.02
N THR A 5 -15.85 -39.93 -31.74
CA THR A 5 -16.98 -39.04 -31.41
C THR A 5 -17.88 -39.77 -30.39
N PRO A 6 -18.02 -39.30 -29.14
CA PRO A 6 -19.04 -39.84 -28.25
C PRO A 6 -20.44 -39.40 -28.73
N PRO A 7 -21.38 -40.34 -28.92
CA PRO A 7 -22.77 -40.05 -29.22
C PRO A 7 -23.55 -40.01 -27.90
N TYR A 8 -24.02 -38.84 -27.48
CA TYR A 8 -25.25 -38.78 -26.70
C TYR A 8 -25.96 -37.44 -26.92
N ASP A 9 -26.85 -37.43 -27.90
CA ASP A 9 -28.05 -36.61 -27.90
C ASP A 9 -28.92 -37.02 -26.70
N ALA A 10 -28.77 -36.32 -25.58
CA ALA A 10 -29.74 -36.41 -24.48
C ALA A 10 -30.81 -35.33 -24.67
N ALA A 11 -31.82 -35.73 -25.43
CA ALA A 11 -33.22 -35.36 -25.34
C ALA A 11 -33.60 -34.11 -24.51
N LEU A 12 -34.13 -33.14 -25.26
CA LEU A 12 -35.06 -32.10 -24.84
C LEU A 12 -36.13 -32.66 -23.89
N GLY A 13 -36.21 -32.11 -22.69
CA GLY A 13 -37.22 -32.54 -21.71
C GLY A 13 -37.27 -31.69 -20.43
N GLY A 14 -37.09 -30.38 -20.55
CA GLY A 14 -37.23 -29.45 -19.43
C GLY A 14 -38.12 -28.30 -19.84
N ALA A 15 -39.43 -28.44 -19.65
CA ALA A 15 -40.38 -27.35 -19.82
C ALA A 15 -40.00 -26.22 -18.85
N VAL A 16 -39.33 -25.19 -19.37
CA VAL A 16 -39.16 -23.93 -18.67
C VAL A 16 -40.55 -23.32 -18.55
N PHE A 17 -41.19 -23.53 -17.41
CA PHE A 17 -42.38 -22.77 -17.04
C PHE A 17 -41.97 -21.31 -16.97
N LEU A 18 -42.30 -20.55 -18.02
CA LEU A 18 -42.23 -19.10 -18.01
C LEU A 18 -43.25 -18.61 -16.99
N ILE A 19 -42.82 -18.37 -15.75
CA ILE A 19 -43.59 -17.58 -14.82
C ILE A 19 -43.63 -16.16 -15.38
N ARG A 20 -44.70 -15.86 -16.12
CA ARG A 20 -44.97 -14.53 -16.67
C ARG A 20 -45.43 -13.64 -15.52
N TYR A 21 -44.49 -13.05 -14.79
CA TYR A 21 -44.80 -12.01 -13.81
C TYR A 21 -45.33 -10.77 -14.55
N PRO A 22 -46.58 -10.34 -14.32
CA PRO A 22 -47.09 -9.12 -14.91
C PRO A 22 -46.42 -7.90 -14.26
N GLY A 23 -45.67 -7.14 -15.07
CA GLY A 23 -45.49 -5.69 -14.95
C GLY A 23 -45.32 -5.09 -13.56
N GLY A 24 -44.19 -5.36 -12.89
CA GLY A 24 -43.71 -4.44 -11.85
C GLY A 24 -43.19 -3.16 -12.50
N PRO A 25 -43.54 -1.95 -12.01
CA PRO A 25 -42.94 -0.72 -12.52
C PRO A 25 -41.43 -0.79 -12.25
N GLY A 26 -40.66 -0.95 -13.32
CA GLY A 26 -39.21 -0.83 -13.30
C GLY A 26 -38.85 0.58 -12.88
N ARG A 27 -38.85 0.82 -11.57
CA ARG A 27 -38.40 2.06 -10.97
C ARG A 27 -36.91 2.11 -11.20
N LEU A 28 -36.51 2.77 -12.29
CA LEU A 28 -35.15 3.22 -12.54
C LEU A 28 -34.75 4.03 -11.32
N THR A 29 -34.12 3.38 -10.35
CA THR A 29 -33.52 4.06 -9.21
C THR A 29 -32.33 4.80 -9.79
N VAL A 30 -32.53 6.06 -10.15
CA VAL A 30 -31.43 6.97 -10.46
C VAL A 30 -30.65 7.10 -9.16
N ARG A 31 -29.63 6.24 -8.98
CA ARG A 31 -28.71 6.33 -7.86
C ARG A 31 -28.08 7.72 -7.96
N PRO A 32 -28.14 8.55 -6.90
CA PRO A 32 -27.55 9.87 -6.95
C PRO A 32 -26.08 9.72 -7.36
N ARG A 33 -25.68 10.42 -8.42
CA ARG A 33 -24.29 10.42 -8.90
C ARG A 33 -23.42 10.86 -7.74
N SER A 34 -22.56 9.97 -7.24
CA SER A 34 -21.53 10.35 -6.28
C SER A 34 -20.67 11.47 -6.89
N VAL A 35 -20.30 12.47 -6.08
CA VAL A 35 -19.42 13.58 -6.51
C VAL A 35 -18.11 13.05 -7.09
N TYR A 36 -17.66 11.92 -6.55
CA TYR A 36 -16.53 11.14 -7.02
C TYR A 36 -16.97 10.18 -8.13
N GLN A 37 -16.24 10.16 -9.24
CA GLN A 37 -16.48 9.28 -10.38
C GLN A 37 -15.19 8.60 -10.81
N ASN A 38 -15.24 7.33 -11.18
CA ASN A 38 -14.06 6.61 -11.68
C ASN A 38 -13.45 7.38 -12.86
N ARG A 39 -12.15 7.64 -12.78
CA ARG A 39 -11.37 8.29 -13.85
C ARG A 39 -10.14 7.45 -14.15
N VAL A 40 -9.63 7.57 -15.37
CA VAL A 40 -8.36 6.97 -15.78
C VAL A 40 -7.35 8.10 -15.92
N LEU A 41 -6.19 7.96 -15.27
CA LEU A 41 -5.11 8.95 -15.27
C LEU A 41 -3.86 8.36 -15.90
N THR A 42 -3.03 9.21 -16.49
CA THR A 42 -1.76 8.79 -17.10
C THR A 42 -0.61 9.03 -16.13
N CYS A 43 0.22 8.01 -15.91
CA CYS A 43 1.38 8.12 -15.03
C CYS A 43 2.47 8.98 -15.68
N LYS A 44 2.98 9.98 -14.95
CA LYS A 44 4.08 10.84 -15.44
C LYS A 44 5.42 10.11 -15.61
N ASP A 45 5.69 9.05 -14.84
CA ASP A 45 6.98 8.37 -14.83
C ASP A 45 7.06 7.23 -15.87
N CYS A 46 5.98 6.44 -16.04
CA CYS A 46 5.96 5.30 -16.96
C CYS A 46 5.04 5.45 -18.17
N GLY A 47 4.22 6.50 -18.24
CA GLY A 47 3.26 6.72 -19.33
C GLY A 47 2.03 5.80 -19.31
N ASN A 48 2.01 4.76 -18.46
CA ASN A 48 0.88 3.85 -18.38
C ASN A 48 -0.35 4.54 -17.76
N THR A 49 -1.52 4.20 -18.29
CA THR A 49 -2.82 4.59 -17.72
C THR A 49 -3.15 3.73 -16.51
N PHE A 50 -3.68 4.34 -15.44
CA PHE A 50 -4.15 3.64 -14.25
C PHE A 50 -5.51 4.17 -13.80
N ASP A 51 -6.26 3.35 -13.07
CA ASP A 51 -7.58 3.67 -12.56
C ASP A 51 -7.50 4.49 -11.26
N PHE A 52 -8.20 5.62 -11.26
CA PHE A 52 -8.45 6.43 -10.08
C PHE A 52 -9.92 6.27 -9.70
N THR A 53 -10.18 5.22 -8.91
CA THR A 53 -11.52 4.80 -8.54
C THR A 53 -12.19 5.76 -7.55
N VAL A 54 -13.51 5.67 -7.43
CA VAL A 54 -14.29 6.38 -6.39
C VAL A 54 -13.74 6.12 -4.99
N ARG A 55 -13.32 4.88 -4.72
CA ARG A 55 -12.75 4.50 -3.42
C ARG A 55 -11.43 5.21 -3.14
N ASP A 56 -10.57 5.34 -4.16
CA ASP A 56 -9.31 6.06 -4.03
C ASP A 56 -9.53 7.56 -3.88
N GLN A 57 -10.52 8.14 -4.56
CA GLN A 57 -10.90 9.55 -4.41
C GLN A 57 -11.40 9.86 -2.99
N MET A 58 -12.25 9.00 -2.44
CA MET A 58 -12.71 9.14 -1.05
C MET A 58 -11.57 9.07 -0.06
N PHE A 59 -10.60 8.17 -0.27
CA PHE A 59 -9.40 8.08 0.57
C PHE A 59 -8.56 9.36 0.50
N TYR A 60 -8.42 9.97 -0.69
CA TYR A 60 -7.67 11.21 -0.84
C TYR A 60 -8.37 12.39 -0.15
N ALA A 61 -9.70 12.48 -0.29
CA ALA A 61 -10.51 13.51 0.38
C ALA A 61 -10.45 13.39 1.91
N GLU A 62 -10.55 12.18 2.46
CA GLU A 62 -10.48 11.94 3.91
C GLU A 62 -9.10 12.32 4.49
N LYS A 63 -8.03 12.12 3.72
CA LYS A 63 -6.68 12.50 4.12
C LYS A 63 -6.37 13.99 3.89
N GLY A 64 -7.29 14.76 3.31
CA GLY A 64 -7.10 16.18 2.99
C GLY A 64 -6.14 16.41 1.82
N PHE A 65 -6.00 15.44 0.90
CA PHE A 65 -5.21 15.63 -0.31
C PHE A 65 -6.05 16.30 -1.40
N GLU A 66 -5.72 17.56 -1.72
CA GLU A 66 -6.37 18.32 -2.80
C GLU A 66 -5.89 17.90 -4.19
N ASN A 67 -4.71 17.27 -4.29
CA ASN A 67 -4.08 16.92 -5.56
C ASN A 67 -4.32 15.46 -5.96
N GLU A 68 -4.68 15.25 -7.23
CA GLU A 68 -4.83 13.92 -7.82
C GLU A 68 -3.48 13.19 -7.97
N PRO A 69 -3.45 11.85 -7.88
CA PRO A 69 -2.23 11.08 -8.03
C PRO A 69 -1.62 11.25 -9.43
N GLN A 70 -0.37 11.74 -9.48
CA GLN A 70 0.39 11.90 -10.73
C GLN A 70 1.11 10.63 -11.20
N ARG A 71 1.19 9.61 -10.33
CA ARG A 71 1.96 8.38 -10.56
C ARG A 71 1.13 7.15 -10.20
N CYS A 72 1.25 6.11 -11.01
CA CYS A 72 0.60 4.83 -10.75
C CYS A 72 1.15 4.18 -9.46
N ARG A 73 0.43 3.17 -8.97
CA ARG A 73 0.77 2.44 -7.74
C ARG A 73 2.17 1.82 -7.83
N ASP A 74 2.53 1.28 -8.98
CA ASP A 74 3.81 0.62 -9.20
C ASP A 74 4.99 1.61 -9.18
N CYS A 75 4.88 2.76 -9.86
CA CYS A 75 5.92 3.79 -9.81
C CYS A 75 6.06 4.39 -8.41
N ARG A 76 4.96 4.55 -7.66
CA ARG A 76 5.02 4.96 -6.25
C ARG A 76 5.69 3.91 -5.38
N ALA A 77 5.34 2.63 -5.56
CA ALA A 77 5.94 1.51 -4.85
C ALA A 77 7.43 1.36 -5.16
N ALA A 78 7.82 1.44 -6.44
CA ALA A 78 9.21 1.38 -6.90
C ALA A 78 10.05 2.53 -6.34
N ARG A 79 9.53 3.77 -6.29
CA ARG A 79 10.24 4.87 -5.63
C ARG A 79 10.36 4.67 -4.13
N LYS A 80 9.33 4.11 -3.49
CA LYS A 80 9.38 3.79 -2.06
C LYS A 80 10.43 2.70 -1.80
N SER A 81 10.44 1.63 -2.60
CA SER A 81 11.42 0.55 -2.48
C SER A 81 12.82 1.02 -2.83
N GLN A 82 13.02 1.92 -3.80
CA GLN A 82 14.33 2.54 -4.04
C GLN A 82 14.83 3.35 -2.84
N ARG A 83 13.93 4.04 -2.11
CA ARG A 83 14.28 4.73 -0.87
C ARG A 83 14.56 3.79 0.30
N THR A 84 14.01 2.58 0.28
CA THR A 84 14.19 1.57 1.34
C THR A 84 15.37 0.64 1.06
N ASN A 85 15.59 0.25 -0.20
CA ASN A 85 16.66 -0.65 -0.66
C ASN A 85 17.96 0.10 -0.98
N GLY A 86 17.89 1.38 -1.32
CA GLY A 86 19.03 2.28 -1.13
C GLY A 86 19.04 2.64 0.35
N MET A 87 19.79 1.86 1.15
CA MET A 87 20.07 2.13 2.56
C MET A 87 20.02 3.63 2.81
N GLY A 88 19.01 4.09 3.57
CA GLY A 88 18.57 5.48 3.62
C GLY A 88 19.73 6.42 3.43
N VAL A 89 19.81 7.02 2.23
CA VAL A 89 20.86 7.97 1.88
C VAL A 89 20.92 8.94 3.04
N PRO A 90 21.99 8.95 3.84
CA PRO A 90 22.24 10.09 4.68
C PRO A 90 22.37 11.19 3.65
N SER A 91 21.39 12.11 3.62
CA SER A 91 21.52 13.41 2.97
C SER A 91 22.98 13.80 3.09
N SER A 92 23.68 14.13 2.01
CA SER A 92 25.14 14.28 1.92
C SER A 92 25.80 15.22 2.95
N THR A 93 25.03 15.77 3.89
CA THR A 93 25.41 16.33 5.20
C THR A 93 25.70 15.28 6.31
N ALA A 94 25.28 14.02 6.15
CA ALA A 94 25.38 12.96 7.16
C ALA A 94 26.54 11.98 6.90
N GLY A 95 27.46 12.36 6.01
CA GLY A 95 28.77 11.73 5.79
C GLY A 95 29.87 12.20 6.75
N LEU A 96 29.57 13.05 7.74
CA LEU A 96 30.46 13.43 8.85
C LEU A 96 29.76 13.21 10.19
N ARG A 97 28.99 12.13 10.35
CA ARG A 97 28.45 11.78 11.67
C ARG A 97 29.62 11.40 12.58
N GLU A 98 30.11 12.37 13.33
CA GLU A 98 31.03 12.16 14.44
C GLU A 98 30.40 11.11 15.35
N MET A 99 31.07 9.97 15.39
CA MET A 99 30.75 8.84 16.22
C MET A 99 31.33 9.15 17.60
N PHE A 100 30.47 9.25 18.62
CA PHE A 100 30.88 9.60 19.98
C PHE A 100 30.95 8.35 20.85
N ASP A 101 32.00 8.22 21.66
CA ASP A 101 32.15 7.14 22.62
C ASP A 101 31.27 7.39 23.84
N ALA A 102 30.56 6.35 24.27
CA ALA A 102 29.66 6.38 25.42
C ALA A 102 29.61 5.03 26.12
N VAL A 103 29.41 5.05 27.44
CA VAL A 103 29.24 3.86 28.27
C VAL A 103 27.76 3.52 28.40
N CYS A 104 27.39 2.26 28.15
CA CYS A 104 26.02 1.78 28.30
C CYS A 104 25.59 1.75 29.77
N ALA A 105 24.46 2.36 30.12
CA ALA A 105 23.97 2.42 31.50
C ALA A 105 23.48 1.07 32.07
N GLN A 106 23.26 0.05 31.23
CA GLN A 106 22.75 -1.27 31.66
C GLN A 106 23.86 -2.33 31.74
N CYS A 107 24.75 -2.39 30.75
CA CYS A 107 25.78 -3.43 30.67
C CYS A 107 27.21 -2.88 30.86
N ASN A 108 27.36 -1.57 31.05
CA ASN A 108 28.65 -0.88 31.22
C ASN A 108 29.66 -1.10 30.08
N ALA A 109 29.22 -1.63 28.94
CA ALA A 109 30.06 -1.77 27.76
C ALA A 109 30.28 -0.41 27.08
N GLU A 110 31.47 -0.22 26.52
CA GLU A 110 31.81 0.89 25.63
C GLU A 110 31.08 0.73 24.29
N THR A 111 30.40 1.79 23.85
CA THR A 111 29.61 1.79 22.63
C THR A 111 29.74 3.11 21.91
N THR A 112 29.69 3.06 20.58
CA THR A 112 29.74 4.26 19.78
C THR A 112 28.35 4.66 19.31
N VAL A 113 27.97 5.92 19.59
CA VAL A 113 26.63 6.46 19.30
C VAL A 113 26.70 7.62 18.31
N PRO A 114 25.68 7.78 17.44
CA PRO A 114 25.65 8.84 16.42
C PRO A 114 25.22 10.21 16.97
N PHE A 115 25.06 10.35 18.28
CA PHE A 115 24.64 11.58 18.96
C PHE A 115 25.58 11.87 20.12
N ARG A 116 25.82 13.16 20.41
CA ARG A 116 26.67 13.55 21.54
C ARG A 116 25.94 13.28 22.87
N PRO A 117 26.48 12.45 23.78
CA PRO A 117 25.88 12.20 25.08
C PRO A 117 25.85 13.51 25.89
N ARG A 118 24.67 13.92 26.38
CA ARG A 118 24.49 15.16 27.16
C ARG A 118 24.43 14.92 28.67
N GLY A 119 24.53 13.67 29.14
CA GLY A 119 24.42 13.31 30.56
C GLY A 119 22.99 13.27 31.11
N ASP A 120 22.04 13.98 30.48
CA ASP A 120 20.63 14.06 30.93
C ASP A 120 19.81 12.77 30.72
N ARG A 121 20.21 11.92 29.76
CA ARG A 121 19.48 10.71 29.36
C ARG A 121 20.45 9.52 29.33
N PRO A 122 20.09 8.36 29.93
CA PRO A 122 20.96 7.18 29.89
C PRO A 122 21.15 6.68 28.46
N VAL A 123 22.41 6.37 28.12
CA VAL A 123 22.79 5.79 26.83
C VAL A 123 22.74 4.26 26.93
N TYR A 124 22.20 3.60 25.90
CA TYR A 124 22.09 2.14 25.86
C TYR A 124 22.74 1.59 24.59
N CYS A 125 23.41 0.44 24.71
CA CYS A 125 23.94 -0.30 23.57
C CYS A 125 22.82 -0.83 22.68
N ARG A 126 23.13 -1.17 21.42
CA ARG A 126 22.14 -1.71 20.47
C ARG A 126 21.39 -2.91 21.04
N ASN A 127 22.07 -3.77 21.80
CA ASN A 127 21.48 -4.99 22.37
C ASN A 127 20.53 -4.67 23.52
N CYS A 128 20.96 -3.84 24.49
CA CYS A 128 20.13 -3.41 25.62
C CYS A 128 18.93 -2.58 25.17
N TYR A 129 19.12 -1.68 24.19
CA TYR A 129 18.04 -0.88 23.64
C TYR A 129 16.98 -1.76 22.95
N SER A 130 17.42 -2.73 22.14
CA SER A 130 16.52 -3.68 21.48
C SER A 130 15.76 -4.54 22.49
N ALA A 131 16.46 -5.04 23.52
CA ALA A 131 15.83 -5.81 24.60
C ALA A 131 14.81 -4.99 25.40
N MET A 132 15.13 -3.74 25.77
CA MET A 132 14.18 -2.85 26.47
C MET A 132 12.96 -2.50 25.61
N ASN A 133 13.15 -2.32 24.30
CA ASN A 133 12.06 -2.00 23.40
C ASN A 133 11.15 -3.20 23.14
N ALA A 134 11.71 -4.42 23.14
CA ALA A 134 10.93 -5.65 23.03
C ALA A 134 10.04 -5.92 24.25
N VAL A 135 10.43 -5.45 25.44
CA VAL A 135 9.64 -5.61 26.69
C VAL A 135 8.53 -4.56 26.82
N ARG A 136 8.65 -3.42 26.12
CA ARG A 136 7.68 -2.29 26.18
C ARG A 136 6.70 -2.24 25.00
N ALA A 137 6.86 -3.13 24.02
CA ALA A 137 5.98 -3.26 22.86
C ALA A 137 4.81 -4.21 23.16
#